data_AF-A0A536SVJ3-F1
#
_entry.id   AF-A0A536SVJ3-F1
#
_cell.length_a   1.000
_cell.length_b   1.000
_cell.length_c   1.000
_cell.angle_alpha   90.00
_cell.angle_beta   90.00
_cell.angle_gamma   90.00
#
_symmetry.space_group_name_H-M   'P 1'
#
loop_
_entity.id
_entity.type
_entity.pdbx_description
1 polymer ?
#
loop_
_entity_poly.entity_id
_entity_poly.type
_entity_poly.pdbx_seq_one_letter_code
_entity_poly.pdbx_strand_id
1 'polypeptide(L)' 'YIYGEVAHSGAYPVKAGMTIMQAISVGGGITPRGSEHRIKLRRVEGDGKTREYDAKLVDVIKPDDVVFVKESLF' A
#
# COMPACT_ATOMS: atom_id res chain seq x y z
N TYR A 1 -4.81 -2.03 -4.95
CA TYR A 1 -5.42 -0.69 -4.82
C TYR A 1 -4.64 0.11 -3.78
N ILE A 2 -4.40 1.40 -4.00
CA ILE A 2 -3.61 2.25 -3.10
C ILE A 2 -4.42 3.51 -2.76
N TYR A 3 -4.48 3.90 -1.49
CA TYR A 3 -5.19 5.09 -1.04
C TYR A 3 -4.65 5.64 0.28
N GLY A 4 -5.16 6.81 0.69
CA GLY A 4 -4.68 7.58 1.83
C GLY A 4 -3.75 8.70 1.39
N GLU A 5 -2.66 8.89 2.13
CA GLU A 5 -1.67 9.95 1.90
C GLU A 5 -0.67 9.59 0.79
N VAL A 6 -1.20 9.45 -0.43
CA VAL A 6 -0.44 9.22 -1.66
C VAL A 6 -0.83 10.25 -2.72
N ALA A 7 0.08 10.58 -3.64
CA ALA A 7 -0.15 11.62 -4.64
C ALA A 7 -1.33 11.27 -5.57
N HIS A 8 -1.40 10.01 -6.00
CA HIS A 8 -2.50 9.47 -6.79
C HIS A 8 -3.01 8.18 -6.16
N SER A 9 -4.25 8.23 -5.68
CA SER A 9 -4.96 7.05 -5.20
C SER A 9 -5.67 6.35 -6.36
N GLY A 10 -5.74 5.02 -6.30
CA GLY A 10 -6.39 4.24 -7.35
C GLY A 10 -5.99 2.76 -7.41
N ALA A 11 -6.58 2.08 -8.39
CA ALA A 11 -6.21 0.72 -8.75
C ALA A 11 -5.04 0.76 -9.74
N TYR A 12 -3.95 0.08 -9.40
CA TYR A 12 -2.78 -0.07 -10.26
C TYR A 12 -2.55 -1.55 -10.56
N PRO A 13 -2.17 -1.89 -11.80
CA PRO A 13 -1.83 -3.26 -12.15
C PRO A 13 -0.60 -3.71 -11.37
N VAL A 14 -0.78 -4.74 -10.54
CA VAL A 14 0.28 -5.31 -9.71
C VAL A 14 1.11 -6.28 -10.55
N LYS A 15 2.43 -6.07 -10.59
CA LYS A 15 3.37 -7.01 -11.21
C LYS A 15 3.89 -7.99 -10.16
N ALA A 16 4.26 -9.20 -10.59
CA ALA A 16 4.90 -10.18 -9.71
C ALA A 16 6.21 -9.62 -9.14
N GLY A 17 6.39 -9.73 -7.82
CA GLY A 17 7.56 -9.20 -7.12
C GLY A 17 7.55 -7.69 -6.90
N MET A 18 6.46 -7.00 -7.23
CA MET A 18 6.33 -5.57 -6.98
C MET A 18 6.24 -5.29 -5.48
N THR A 19 7.00 -4.30 -4.99
CA THR A 19 6.94 -3.88 -3.59
C THR A 19 5.90 -2.79 -3.36
N ILE A 20 5.52 -2.58 -2.10
CA ILE A 20 4.66 -1.45 -1.69
C ILE A 20 5.26 -0.12 -2.16
N MET A 21 6.58 0.07 -2.00
CA MET A 21 7.26 1.28 -2.46
C MET A 21 7.06 1.51 -3.95
N GLN A 22 7.34 0.50 -4.77
CA GLN A 22 7.16 0.60 -6.21
C GLN A 22 5.72 0.90 -6.58
N ALA A 23 4.76 0.28 -5.88
CA ALA A 23 3.34 0.48 -6.13
C ALA A 23 2.93 1.94 -5.84
N ILE A 24 3.38 2.50 -4.71
CA ILE A 24 3.15 3.89 -4.35
C ILE A 24 3.87 4.84 -5.33
N SER A 25 5.08 4.51 -5.77
CA SER A 25 5.82 5.28 -6.77
C SER A 25 5.09 5.38 -8.10
N VAL A 26 4.40 4.33 -8.55
CA VAL A 26 3.53 4.38 -9.74
C VAL A 26 2.39 5.37 -9.55
N GLY A 27 1.87 5.49 -8.31
CA GLY A 27 0.90 6.50 -7.91
C GLY A 27 1.50 7.87 -7.60
N GLY A 28 2.74 8.17 -7.99
CA GLY A 28 3.37 9.47 -7.77
C GLY A 28 3.98 9.68 -6.37
N GLY A 29 4.08 8.63 -5.56
CA GLY A 29 4.74 8.69 -4.26
C GLY A 29 3.82 8.99 -3.07
N ILE A 30 4.42 8.99 -1.88
CA ILE A 30 3.77 9.38 -0.62
C ILE A 30 3.66 10.91 -0.59
N THR A 31 2.55 11.46 -0.11
CA THR A 31 2.41 12.92 0.03
C THR A 31 3.34 13.44 1.15
N PRO A 32 3.64 14.75 1.20
CA PRO A 32 4.39 15.32 2.33
C PRO A 32 3.74 15.11 3.70
N ARG A 33 2.45 14.78 3.74
CA ARG A 33 1.69 14.48 4.96
C ARG A 33 1.64 12.99 5.27
N GLY A 34 2.06 12.12 4.36
CA GLY A 34 2.03 10.67 4.53
C GLY A 34 3.21 10.13 5.32
N SER A 35 3.02 8.95 5.91
CA SER A 35 4.05 8.27 6.68
C SER A 35 4.60 7.04 5.95
N GLU A 36 5.92 6.97 5.84
CA GLU A 36 6.63 5.78 5.34
C GLU A 36 6.57 4.60 6.34
N HIS A 37 6.29 4.88 7.61
CA HIS A 37 6.29 3.88 8.69
C HIS A 37 4.89 3.41 9.08
N ARG A 38 3.84 4.17 8.73
CA ARG A 38 2.46 3.85 9.12
C ARG A 38 1.66 3.40 7.91
N ILE A 39 2.09 2.29 7.33
CA ILE A 39 1.43 1.68 6.16
C ILE A 39 0.64 0.46 6.62
N LYS A 40 -0.63 0.39 6.20
CA LYS A 40 -1.50 -0.76 6.42
C LYS A 40 -1.69 -1.50 5.11
N LEU A 41 -1.48 -2.81 5.14
CA LEU A 41 -1.79 -3.70 4.03
C LEU A 41 -3.00 -4.53 4.40
N ARG A 42 -4.03 -4.47 3.57
CA ARG A 42 -5.21 -5.31 3.69
C ARG A 42 -5.20 -6.32 2.55
N ARG A 43 -5.19 -7.60 2.91
CA ARG A 43 -5.08 -8.72 1.98
C ARG A 43 -6.20 -9.73 2.23
N VAL A 44 -6.77 -10.23 1.14
CA VAL A 44 -7.67 -11.40 1.18
C VAL A 44 -6.79 -12.65 1.19
N GLU A 45 -6.87 -13.43 2.25
CA GLU A 45 -6.14 -14.70 2.38
C GLU A 45 -6.88 -15.83 1.64
N GLY A 46 -6.22 -16.98 1.49
CA GLY A 46 -6.79 -18.15 0.80
C GLY A 46 -8.03 -18.73 1.48
N ASP A 47 -8.33 -18.34 2.73
CA ASP A 47 -9.56 -18.67 3.46
C ASP A 47 -10.73 -17.72 3.12
N GLY A 48 -10.53 -16.77 2.20
CA GLY A 48 -11.49 -15.74 1.83
C GLY A 48 -11.63 -14.62 2.87
N LYS A 49 -10.89 -14.67 3.97
CA LYS A 49 -10.95 -13.64 5.02
C LYS A 49 -9.99 -12.52 4.67
N THR A 50 -10.45 -11.31 4.93
CA THR A 50 -9.62 -10.11 4.81
C THR A 50 -8.86 -9.89 6.11
N ARG A 51 -7.53 -9.77 6.03
CA ARG A 51 -6.66 -9.46 7.18
C ARG A 51 -5.91 -8.16 6.93
N GLU A 52 -5.69 -7.42 8.00
CA GLU A 52 -4.91 -6.18 7.98
C GLU A 52 -3.56 -6.40 8.68
N TYR A 53 -2.50 -5.93 8.05
CA TYR A 53 -1.13 -6.05 8.50
C TYR A 53 -0.46 -4.69 8.55
N ASP A 54 0.42 -4.48 9.51
CA ASP A 54 1.42 -3.40 9.44
C ASP A 54 2.47 -3.80 8.41
N ALA A 55 2.59 -2.98 7.37
CA ALA A 55 3.44 -3.28 6.24
C ALA A 55 4.60 -2.31 6.13
N LYS A 56 5.68 -2.76 5.52
CA LYS A 56 6.88 -1.99 5.22
C LYS A 56 6.94 -1.71 3.72
N LEU A 57 7.62 -0.63 3.35
CA LEU A 57 7.84 -0.26 1.94
C LEU A 57 8.47 -1.37 1.09
N VAL A 58 9.27 -2.25 1.72
CA VAL A 58 9.94 -3.38 1.07
C VAL A 58 9.06 -4.62 0.90
N ASP A 59 7.88 -4.66 1.53
CA ASP A 59 7.01 -5.82 1.46
C ASP A 59 6.43 -5.97 0.05
N VAL A 60 6.33 -7.23 -0.39
CA VAL A 60 5.81 -7.58 -1.71
C VAL A 60 4.28 -7.56 -1.69
N ILE A 61 3.70 -6.83 -2.63
CA ILE A 61 2.26 -6.79 -2.84
C ILE A 61 1.81 -7.96 -3.72
N LYS A 62 0.59 -8.42 -3.46
CA LYS A 62 -0.12 -9.46 -4.20
C LYS A 62 -1.31 -8.86 -4.95
N PRO A 63 -1.85 -9.58 -5.94
CA PRO A 63 -3.14 -9.22 -6.53
C PRO A 63 -4.20 -9.03 -5.46
N ASP A 64 -5.12 -8.10 -5.69
CA ASP A 64 -6.22 -7.72 -4.78
C ASP A 64 -5.80 -7.12 -3.44
N ASP A 65 -4.51 -6.90 -3.21
CA ASP A 65 -4.03 -6.17 -2.05
C ASP A 65 -4.50 -4.71 -2.06
N VAL A 66 -4.80 -4.23 -0.87
CA VAL A 66 -5.24 -2.88 -0.61
C VAL A 66 -4.23 -2.23 0.34
N VAL A 67 -3.48 -1.25 -0.16
CA VAL A 67 -2.46 -0.51 0.60
C VAL A 67 -3.05 0.82 1.05
N PHE A 68 -2.95 1.10 2.35
CA PHE A 68 -3.38 2.33 2.97
C PHE A 68 -2.21 3.04 3.65
N VAL A 69 -1.89 4.25 3.17
CA VAL A 69 -0.85 5.10 3.76
C VAL A 69 -1.50 6.07 4.72
N LYS A 70 -1.13 6.00 6.01
CA LYS A 70 -1.64 6.91 7.03
C LYS A 70 -0.88 8.23 7.03
N GLU A 71 -1.52 9.25 7.59
CA GLU A 71 -0.89 10.52 7.91
C GLU A 71 0.29 10.33 8.89
N SER A 72 1.33 11.13 8.67
CA SER A 72 2.45 11.27 9.57
C SER A 72 2.02 12.03 10.82
N LEU A 73 2.37 11.49 11.98
CA LEU A 73 2.25 12.22 13.23
C LEU A 73 3.58 12.97 13.39
N PHE A 74 3.48 14.29 13.31
CA PHE A 74 4.52 15.32 13.44
C PHE A 74 5.56 15.01 14.53
#